data_AF-V9EYG5-F1
#
_entry.id   AF-V9EYG5-F1
#
_cell.length_a   1.000
_cell.length_b   1.000
_cell.length_c   1.000
_cell.angle_alpha   90.00
_cell.angle_beta   90.00
_cell.angle_gamma   90.00
#
_symmetry.space_group_name_H-M   'P 1'
#
loop_
_entity.id
_entity.type
_entity.pdbx_description
1 polymer ?
#
loop_
_entity_poly.entity_id
_entity_poly.type
_entity_poly.pdbx_seq_one_letter_code
_entity_poly.pdbx_strand_id
1 'polypeptide(L)'
;MKLKFENISPNVQNPGTLLCQMRWSKNISDERDAPQQILVGSVDPLLCALLNLAVYLESSCCSINSEFVFQNPTDGHRVVRKFLQDILDGPRFRKLKKGNLGTHSIRKGAATYGSRSGVSKDSINRRGRWRTRKSVVDVYIDNTLPFPDAMAAATLTGPLGPCFYFEKPGVQCVTTTLLVDKIAKCIKGLMGESVAKTLELVLLWAALEPKSSYDYDLR
;
A
#
# COMPACT_ATOMS: atom_id res chain seq x y z
N MET A 1 8.08 1.37 -12.29
CA MET A 1 8.10 1.45 -10.83
C MET A 1 9.16 0.47 -10.41
N LYS A 2 10.20 0.95 -9.71
CA LYS A 2 11.28 0.11 -9.19
C LYS A 2 11.13 0.08 -7.68
N LEU A 3 10.15 -0.68 -7.20
CA LEU A 3 9.91 -0.86 -5.76
C LEU A 3 10.56 -2.16 -5.35
N LYS A 4 11.60 -2.08 -4.51
CA LYS A 4 12.30 -3.24 -3.97
C LYS A 4 11.67 -3.71 -2.67
N PHE A 5 11.88 -4.97 -2.30
CA PHE A 5 11.45 -5.50 -1.01
C PHE A 5 12.07 -4.74 0.17
N GLU A 6 13.37 -4.37 0.08
CA GLU A 6 14.08 -3.56 1.08
C GLU A 6 13.49 -2.15 1.30
N ASN A 7 12.64 -1.68 0.38
CA ASN A 7 11.99 -0.38 0.52
C ASN A 7 10.77 -0.43 1.44
N ILE A 8 10.39 -1.62 1.92
CA ILE A 8 9.27 -1.82 2.82
C ILE A 8 9.81 -2.37 4.14
N SER A 9 9.35 -1.81 5.25
CA SER A 9 9.81 -2.16 6.59
C SER A 9 8.67 -2.08 7.61
N PRO A 10 8.78 -2.76 8.77
CA PRO A 10 7.81 -2.60 9.85
C PRO A 10 7.82 -1.15 10.37
N ASN A 11 6.66 -0.63 10.72
CA ASN A 11 6.55 0.67 11.37
C ASN A 11 6.66 0.52 12.89
N VAL A 12 7.82 0.84 13.46
CA VAL A 12 8.07 0.73 14.91
C VAL A 12 7.19 1.70 15.71
N GLN A 13 6.87 2.88 15.16
CA GLN A 13 6.06 3.88 15.84
C GLN A 13 4.57 3.52 15.87
N ASN A 14 4.09 2.77 14.88
CA ASN A 14 2.70 2.35 14.78
C ASN A 14 2.64 0.86 14.39
N PRO A 15 2.77 -0.06 15.38
CA PRO A 15 2.68 -1.49 15.14
C PRO A 15 1.41 -1.88 14.37
N GLY A 16 1.52 -2.87 13.47
CA GLY A 16 0.43 -3.25 12.56
C GLY A 16 0.35 -2.43 11.27
N THR A 17 1.27 -1.48 11.05
CA THR A 17 1.46 -0.78 9.78
C THR A 17 2.85 -1.02 9.20
N LEU A 18 3.01 -0.76 7.90
CA LEU A 18 4.30 -0.81 7.21
C LEU A 18 4.74 0.58 6.79
N LEU A 19 6.05 0.79 6.68
CA LEU A 19 6.65 1.94 6.02
C LEU A 19 7.10 1.53 4.62
N CYS A 20 6.91 2.41 3.65
CA CYS A 20 7.37 2.25 2.27
C CYS A 20 8.10 3.50 1.80
N GLN A 21 9.30 3.34 1.28
CA GLN A 21 10.11 4.44 0.73
C GLN A 21 10.46 4.17 -0.73
N MET A 22 9.73 4.78 -1.66
CA MET A 22 10.12 4.68 -3.08
C MET A 22 11.21 5.68 -3.41
N ARG A 23 12.45 5.20 -3.43
CA ARG A 23 13.66 6.02 -3.63
C ARG A 23 13.78 6.67 -5.01
N TRP A 24 13.10 6.11 -6.01
CA TRP A 24 13.22 6.57 -7.40
C TRP A 24 11.87 6.86 -8.03
N SER A 25 11.68 8.10 -8.49
CA SER A 25 10.53 8.51 -9.28
C SER A 25 10.90 9.64 -10.24
N LYS A 26 10.04 9.94 -11.23
CA LYS A 26 10.26 11.04 -12.19
C LYS A 26 10.55 12.39 -11.52
N ASN A 27 10.10 12.58 -10.28
CA ASN A 27 10.19 13.85 -9.55
C ASN A 27 11.20 13.80 -8.39
N ILE A 28 11.92 12.69 -8.19
CA ILE A 28 12.87 12.50 -7.10
C ILE A 28 14.23 12.22 -7.74
N SER A 29 15.16 13.16 -7.58
CA SER A 29 16.54 13.06 -8.07
C SER A 29 17.53 12.57 -7.02
N ASP A 30 17.13 12.55 -5.75
CA ASP A 30 17.95 12.16 -4.61
C ASP A 30 17.13 11.30 -3.64
N GLU A 31 17.72 10.27 -3.04
CA GLU A 31 17.06 9.42 -2.04
C GLU A 31 16.57 10.23 -0.84
N ARG A 32 17.29 11.31 -0.48
CA ARG A 32 16.92 12.26 0.58
C ARG A 32 15.68 13.08 0.25
N ASP A 33 15.21 13.05 -1.00
CA ASP A 33 13.94 13.68 -1.42
C ASP A 33 12.77 12.68 -1.40
N ALA A 34 13.00 11.41 -1.04
CA ALA A 34 11.98 10.38 -0.91
C ALA A 34 11.54 10.19 0.56
N PRO A 35 10.38 10.71 0.99
CA PRO A 35 9.90 10.48 2.34
C PRO A 35 9.46 9.03 2.54
N GLN A 36 9.56 8.53 3.77
CA GLN A 36 8.87 7.30 4.14
C GLN A 36 7.36 7.55 4.20
N GLN A 37 6.58 6.58 3.71
CA GLN A 37 5.13 6.65 3.68
C GLN A 37 4.52 5.44 4.40
N ILE A 38 3.52 5.69 5.22
CA ILE A 38 2.79 4.68 5.97
C ILE A 38 1.80 3.97 5.04
N LEU A 39 1.85 2.64 5.07
CA LEU A 39 0.85 1.73 4.55
C LEU A 39 0.01 1.24 5.73
N VAL A 40 -1.30 1.49 5.67
CA VAL A 40 -2.28 1.14 6.72
C VAL A 40 -3.37 0.26 6.12
N GLY A 41 -3.99 -0.58 6.95
CA GLY A 41 -5.13 -1.40 6.57
C GLY A 41 -6.37 -0.56 6.27
N SER A 42 -7.28 -1.08 5.45
CA SER A 42 -8.62 -0.52 5.23
C SER A 42 -9.68 -1.52 5.64
N VAL A 43 -10.79 -1.01 6.19
CA VAL A 43 -12.01 -1.82 6.38
C VAL A 43 -12.57 -2.29 5.04
N ASP A 44 -12.35 -1.53 3.95
CA ASP A 44 -12.67 -1.97 2.60
C ASP A 44 -11.54 -2.86 2.05
N PRO A 45 -11.75 -4.18 1.85
CA PRO A 45 -10.71 -5.08 1.37
C PRO A 45 -10.19 -4.72 -0.02
N LEU A 46 -10.99 -4.07 -0.87
CA LEU A 46 -10.57 -3.64 -2.20
C LEU A 46 -9.63 -2.42 -2.17
N LEU A 47 -9.64 -1.65 -1.08
CA LEU A 47 -8.76 -0.51 -0.85
C LEU A 47 -7.64 -0.80 0.17
N CYS A 48 -7.69 -1.95 0.85
CA CYS A 48 -6.73 -2.30 1.90
C CYS A 48 -5.34 -2.59 1.31
N ALA A 49 -4.41 -1.65 1.46
CA ALA A 49 -3.06 -1.77 0.91
C ALA A 49 -2.28 -2.94 1.52
N LEU A 50 -2.44 -3.18 2.83
CA LEU A 50 -1.77 -4.29 3.52
C LEU A 50 -2.28 -5.64 3.03
N LEU A 51 -3.61 -5.80 2.90
CA LEU A 51 -4.24 -7.02 2.41
C LEU A 51 -3.83 -7.36 0.99
N ASN A 52 -4.00 -6.41 0.07
CA ASN A 52 -3.68 -6.63 -1.33
C ASN A 52 -2.19 -6.89 -1.54
N LEU A 53 -1.31 -6.24 -0.77
CA LEU A 53 0.12 -6.52 -0.79
C LEU A 53 0.41 -7.94 -0.26
N ALA A 54 -0.09 -8.30 0.92
CA ALA A 54 0.19 -9.58 1.55
C ALA A 54 -0.26 -10.75 0.67
N VAL A 55 -1.50 -10.69 0.15
CA VAL A 55 -2.05 -11.71 -0.74
C VAL A 55 -1.19 -11.83 -2.00
N TYR A 56 -0.85 -10.71 -2.66
CA TYR A 56 -0.01 -10.73 -3.85
C TYR A 56 1.37 -11.35 -3.60
N LEU A 57 2.01 -11.03 -2.47
CA LEU A 57 3.32 -11.58 -2.13
C LEU A 57 3.26 -13.10 -1.96
N GLU A 58 2.32 -13.61 -1.16
CA GLU A 58 2.16 -15.06 -0.93
C GLU A 58 1.62 -15.81 -2.16
N SER A 59 0.79 -15.18 -2.99
CA SER A 59 0.22 -15.87 -4.16
C SER A 59 1.13 -15.86 -5.37
N SER A 60 2.00 -14.85 -5.49
CA SER A 60 2.67 -14.56 -6.76
C SER A 60 4.18 -14.38 -6.66
N CYS A 61 4.77 -14.25 -5.47
CA CYS A 61 6.21 -13.96 -5.33
C CYS A 61 7.06 -15.12 -4.78
N CYS A 62 6.48 -16.27 -4.42
CA CYS A 62 7.17 -17.29 -3.61
C CYS A 62 8.20 -18.14 -4.32
N SER A 63 8.11 -18.21 -5.64
CA SER A 63 9.09 -18.90 -6.47
C SER A 63 9.94 -17.93 -7.28
N ILE A 64 9.91 -16.63 -6.93
CA ILE A 64 10.49 -15.58 -7.76
C ILE A 64 11.88 -15.20 -7.26
N ASN A 65 12.84 -15.22 -8.18
CA ASN A 65 14.19 -14.71 -7.95
C ASN A 65 14.28 -13.25 -8.44
N SER A 66 13.69 -12.32 -7.69
CA SER A 66 13.76 -10.89 -7.97
C SER A 66 13.82 -10.10 -6.67
N GLU A 67 14.57 -9.00 -6.65
CA GLU A 67 14.55 -8.05 -5.53
C GLU A 67 13.37 -7.05 -5.58
N PHE A 68 12.58 -7.08 -6.66
CA PHE A 68 11.49 -6.13 -6.93
C PHE A 68 10.11 -6.72 -6.67
N VAL A 69 9.25 -5.96 -5.98
CA VAL A 69 7.87 -6.35 -5.64
C VAL A 69 7.06 -6.70 -6.89
N PHE A 70 7.08 -5.84 -7.91
CA PHE A 70 6.31 -6.05 -9.14
C PHE A 70 7.05 -6.82 -10.23
N GLN A 71 8.18 -7.42 -9.86
CA GLN A 71 9.01 -8.22 -10.74
C GLN A 71 9.59 -7.38 -11.90
N ASN A 72 10.75 -7.78 -12.41
CA ASN A 72 11.45 -7.12 -13.51
C ASN A 72 12.07 -5.71 -13.19
N PRO A 73 13.41 -5.63 -13.01
CA PRO A 73 14.13 -4.37 -12.72
C PRO A 73 13.96 -3.30 -13.80
N THR A 74 13.85 -3.69 -15.07
CA THR A 74 13.79 -2.77 -16.22
C THR A 74 12.36 -2.35 -16.51
N ASP A 75 11.41 -3.27 -16.43
CA ASP A 75 10.04 -3.09 -16.94
C ASP A 75 8.92 -3.20 -15.88
N GLY A 76 9.21 -3.16 -14.57
CA GLY A 76 8.17 -3.20 -13.54
C GLY A 76 7.08 -2.12 -13.69
N HIS A 77 7.36 -0.99 -14.36
CA HIS A 77 6.32 -0.01 -14.72
C HIS A 77 5.30 -0.55 -15.74
N ARG A 78 5.75 -1.35 -16.71
CA ARG A 78 4.91 -1.96 -17.74
C ARG A 78 4.06 -3.07 -17.14
N VAL A 79 4.61 -3.85 -16.21
CA VAL A 79 3.85 -4.86 -15.44
C VAL A 79 2.68 -4.21 -14.69
N VAL A 80 2.97 -3.19 -13.87
CA VAL A 80 1.92 -2.44 -13.15
C VAL A 80 0.91 -1.81 -14.10
N ARG A 81 1.37 -1.24 -15.23
CA ARG A 81 0.47 -0.68 -16.25
C ARG A 81 -0.46 -1.73 -16.85
N LYS A 82 0.04 -2.94 -17.11
CA LYS A 82 -0.76 -4.05 -17.63
C LYS A 82 -1.82 -4.47 -16.62
N PHE A 83 -1.45 -4.71 -15.36
CA PHE A 83 -2.42 -5.04 -14.31
C PHE A 83 -3.50 -3.96 -14.15
N LEU A 84 -3.12 -2.69 -14.20
CA LEU A 84 -4.08 -1.59 -14.16
C LEU A 84 -5.00 -1.59 -15.38
N GLN A 85 -4.49 -1.90 -16.57
CA GLN A 85 -5.31 -1.99 -17.77
C GLN A 85 -6.32 -3.15 -17.65
N ASP A 86 -5.86 -4.32 -17.20
CA ASP A 86 -6.72 -5.50 -16.99
C ASP A 86 -7.85 -5.20 -15.98
N ILE A 87 -7.55 -4.45 -14.91
CA ILE A 87 -8.55 -3.99 -13.94
C ILE A 87 -9.54 -3.01 -14.58
N LEU A 88 -9.04 -2.01 -15.33
CA LEU A 88 -9.87 -0.95 -15.93
C LEU A 88 -10.74 -1.43 -17.09
N ASP A 89 -10.33 -2.50 -17.79
CA ASP A 89 -11.09 -3.13 -18.86
C ASP A 89 -11.99 -4.27 -18.36
N GLY A 90 -11.79 -4.70 -17.10
CA GLY A 90 -12.55 -5.79 -16.49
C GLY A 90 -14.02 -5.44 -16.25
N PRO A 91 -14.91 -6.44 -16.22
CA PRO A 91 -16.37 -6.23 -16.10
C PRO A 91 -16.78 -5.62 -14.76
N ARG A 92 -15.93 -5.72 -13.73
CA ARG A 92 -16.16 -5.14 -12.40
C ARG A 92 -15.86 -3.63 -12.35
N PHE A 93 -15.11 -3.10 -13.31
CA PHE A 93 -14.79 -1.68 -13.34
C PHE A 93 -15.85 -0.91 -14.13
N ARG A 94 -16.68 -0.15 -13.40
CA ARG A 94 -17.68 0.73 -14.02
C ARG A 94 -17.12 2.12 -14.25
N LYS A 95 -16.85 2.43 -15.52
CA LYS A 95 -16.40 3.76 -15.93
C LYS A 95 -17.56 4.78 -15.89
N LEU A 96 -17.52 5.72 -14.96
CA LEU A 96 -18.56 6.74 -14.79
C LEU A 96 -18.51 7.88 -15.82
N LYS A 97 -17.34 8.15 -16.41
CA LYS A 97 -17.14 9.21 -17.40
C LYS A 97 -16.33 8.72 -18.60
N LYS A 98 -16.70 9.16 -19.80
CA LYS A 98 -15.92 8.94 -21.03
C LYS A 98 -14.52 9.57 -20.90
N GLY A 99 -13.52 9.01 -21.59
CA GLY A 99 -12.14 9.50 -21.63
C GLY A 99 -11.10 8.47 -21.18
N ASN A 100 -9.82 8.71 -21.44
CA ASN A 100 -8.78 7.72 -21.13
C ASN A 100 -8.46 7.67 -19.63
N LEU A 101 -8.37 6.46 -19.09
CA LEU A 101 -7.93 6.21 -17.72
C LEU A 101 -6.56 5.56 -17.72
N GLY A 102 -5.79 5.84 -16.68
CA GLY A 102 -4.47 5.29 -16.49
C GLY A 102 -3.89 5.72 -15.15
N THR A 103 -2.61 5.45 -14.94
CA THR A 103 -1.90 5.72 -13.66
C THR A 103 -2.05 7.16 -13.18
N HIS A 104 -2.01 8.13 -14.10
CA HIS A 104 -2.18 9.54 -13.77
C HIS A 104 -3.61 9.87 -13.30
N SER A 105 -4.63 9.28 -13.93
CA SER A 105 -6.04 9.46 -13.53
C SER A 105 -6.31 8.87 -12.16
N ILE A 106 -5.71 7.71 -11.84
CA ILE A 106 -5.80 7.07 -10.50
C ILE A 106 -5.19 7.98 -9.43
N ARG A 107 -3.97 8.49 -9.67
CA ARG A 107 -3.31 9.43 -8.74
C ARG A 107 -4.12 10.71 -8.54
N LYS A 108 -4.69 11.27 -9.61
CA LYS A 108 -5.58 12.43 -9.52
C LYS A 108 -6.85 12.13 -8.73
N GLY A 109 -7.44 10.95 -8.92
CA GLY A 109 -8.61 10.49 -8.16
C GLY A 109 -8.32 10.46 -6.66
N ALA A 110 -7.24 9.79 -6.26
CA ALA A 110 -6.82 9.74 -4.85
C ALA A 110 -6.54 11.13 -4.26
N ALA A 111 -5.82 12.00 -5.00
CA ALA A 111 -5.56 13.38 -4.56
C ALA A 111 -6.85 14.20 -4.41
N THR A 112 -7.79 14.05 -5.35
CA THR A 112 -9.09 14.73 -5.31
C THR A 112 -9.93 14.24 -4.13
N TYR A 113 -9.94 12.92 -3.89
CA TYR A 113 -10.63 12.34 -2.75
C TYR A 113 -10.06 12.86 -1.43
N GLY A 114 -8.74 12.78 -1.23
CA GLY A 114 -8.09 13.32 -0.04
C GLY A 114 -8.40 14.80 0.20
N SER A 115 -8.38 15.62 -0.86
CA SER A 115 -8.72 17.05 -0.76
C SER A 115 -10.18 17.28 -0.35
N ARG A 116 -11.12 16.48 -0.88
CA ARG A 116 -12.54 16.56 -0.53
C ARG A 116 -12.83 16.07 0.89
N SER A 117 -11.98 15.20 1.41
CA SER A 117 -12.04 14.68 2.77
C SER A 117 -11.25 15.51 3.78
N GLY A 118 -10.82 16.73 3.42
CA GLY A 118 -10.19 17.68 4.35
C GLY A 118 -8.67 17.54 4.52
N VAL A 119 -8.01 16.67 3.77
CA VAL A 119 -6.54 16.58 3.80
C VAL A 119 -5.95 17.84 3.17
N SER A 120 -5.00 18.47 3.86
CA SER A 120 -4.34 19.67 3.37
C SER A 120 -3.63 19.44 2.03
N LYS A 121 -3.55 20.49 1.21
CA LYS A 121 -2.84 20.44 -0.07
C LYS A 121 -1.38 20.02 0.11
N ASP A 122 -0.74 20.44 1.21
CA ASP A 122 0.65 20.08 1.51
C ASP A 122 0.80 18.60 1.83
N SER A 123 -0.10 18.01 2.62
CA SER A 123 -0.10 16.57 2.89
C SER A 123 -0.39 15.77 1.62
N ILE A 124 -1.29 16.23 0.76
CA ILE A 124 -1.56 15.61 -0.55
C ILE A 124 -0.33 15.70 -1.47
N ASN A 125 0.33 16.86 -1.52
CA ASN A 125 1.54 17.07 -2.31
C ASN A 125 2.65 16.13 -1.87
N ARG A 126 2.87 16.03 -0.55
CA ARG A 126 3.87 15.14 0.07
C ARG A 126 3.54 13.66 -0.22
N ARG A 127 2.34 13.19 0.14
CA ARG A 127 1.95 11.78 -0.06
C ARG A 127 1.89 11.38 -1.53
N GLY A 128 1.36 12.27 -2.37
CA GLY A 128 1.30 12.08 -3.80
C GLY A 128 2.63 12.27 -4.52
N ARG A 129 3.67 12.76 -3.83
CA ARG A 129 4.99 13.15 -4.39
C ARG A 129 4.83 14.00 -5.66
N TRP A 130 3.95 14.98 -5.56
CA TRP A 130 3.71 15.94 -6.62
C TRP A 130 4.87 16.92 -6.68
N ARG A 131 5.30 17.28 -7.90
CA ARG A 131 6.37 18.26 -8.06
C ARG A 131 5.87 19.62 -7.60
N THR A 132 6.49 20.15 -6.54
CA THR A 132 6.23 21.50 -6.01
C THR A 132 7.49 22.36 -6.13
N ARG A 133 7.35 23.68 -5.99
CA ARG A 133 8.50 24.54 -5.74
C ARG A 133 8.95 24.32 -4.30
N LYS A 134 10.23 24.03 -4.07
CA LYS A 134 10.79 23.90 -2.72
C LYS A 134 10.74 25.26 -2.03
N SER A 135 10.20 25.29 -0.82
CA SER A 135 10.24 26.46 0.07
C SER A 135 11.49 26.40 0.94
N VAL A 136 11.90 27.52 1.52
CA VAL A 136 13.09 27.58 2.40
C VAL A 136 12.97 26.59 3.57
N VAL A 137 11.76 26.45 4.13
CA VAL A 137 11.50 25.52 5.23
C VAL A 137 11.82 24.07 4.88
N ASP A 138 11.66 23.65 3.62
CA ASP A 138 11.91 22.28 3.15
C ASP A 138 13.41 21.88 3.24
N VAL A 139 14.30 22.84 3.46
CA VAL A 139 15.73 22.59 3.71
C VAL A 139 15.99 22.21 5.18
N TYR A 140 15.14 22.67 6.10
CA TYR A 140 15.35 22.55 7.54
C TYR A 140 14.46 21.52 8.22
N ILE A 141 13.31 21.19 7.64
CA ILE A 141 12.41 20.17 8.18
C ILE A 141 12.67 18.82 7.51
N ASP A 142 12.50 17.75 8.28
CA ASP A 142 12.54 16.39 7.75
C ASP A 142 11.45 16.22 6.68
N ASN A 143 11.78 15.53 5.59
CA ASN A 143 10.81 15.23 4.53
C ASN A 143 9.78 14.17 4.99
N THR A 144 10.17 13.33 5.95
CA THR A 144 9.41 12.24 6.55
C THR A 144 8.66 12.81 7.74
N LEU A 145 7.37 13.08 7.52
CA LEU A 145 6.47 13.61 8.54
C LEU A 145 5.41 12.55 8.87
N PRO A 146 5.61 11.73 9.93
CA PRO A 146 4.75 10.58 10.21
C PRO A 146 3.29 10.95 10.46
N PHE A 147 3.02 12.01 11.24
CA PHE A 147 1.65 12.40 11.56
C PHE A 147 0.86 12.90 10.33
N PRO A 148 1.36 13.88 9.54
CA PRO A 148 0.70 14.27 8.30
C PRO A 148 0.51 13.13 7.31
N ASP A 149 1.48 12.21 7.20
CA ASP A 149 1.36 11.07 6.30
C ASP A 149 0.36 10.03 6.82
N ALA A 150 0.32 9.74 8.12
CA ALA A 150 -0.66 8.84 8.75
C ALA A 150 -2.10 9.34 8.52
N MET A 151 -2.34 10.64 8.72
CA MET A 151 -3.64 11.27 8.45
C MET A 151 -4.06 11.11 6.98
N ALA A 152 -3.12 11.37 6.06
CA ALA A 152 -3.38 11.21 4.63
C ALA A 152 -3.56 9.73 4.25
N ALA A 153 -2.79 8.81 4.85
CA ALA A 153 -2.89 7.37 4.65
C ALA A 153 -4.25 6.84 5.08
N ALA A 154 -4.65 7.14 6.32
CA ALA A 154 -5.93 6.79 6.90
C ALA A 154 -7.11 7.36 6.10
N THR A 155 -7.00 8.59 5.60
CA THR A 155 -8.06 9.14 4.74
C THR A 155 -8.20 8.35 3.45
N LEU A 156 -7.08 7.96 2.83
CA LEU A 156 -7.07 7.27 1.54
C LEU A 156 -7.47 5.79 1.62
N THR A 157 -7.79 5.25 2.80
CA THR A 157 -8.35 3.90 2.92
C THR A 157 -9.82 3.84 2.49
N GLY A 158 -10.46 4.99 2.22
CA GLY A 158 -11.83 5.07 1.75
C GLY A 158 -12.82 5.43 2.85
N PRO A 159 -14.13 5.44 2.55
CA PRO A 159 -15.16 5.94 3.45
C PRO A 159 -15.36 5.08 4.71
N LEU A 160 -15.01 3.79 4.65
CA LEU A 160 -15.09 2.89 5.80
C LEU A 160 -13.92 3.07 6.79
N GLY A 161 -12.93 3.88 6.42
CA GLY A 161 -11.82 4.23 7.29
C GLY A 161 -10.72 3.16 7.39
N PRO A 162 -9.65 3.45 8.14
CA PRO A 162 -8.54 2.55 8.32
C PRO A 162 -8.89 1.41 9.29
N CYS A 163 -8.17 0.30 9.19
CA CYS A 163 -8.27 -0.81 10.13
C CYS A 163 -6.89 -1.28 10.60
N PHE A 164 -6.90 -1.98 11.74
CA PHE A 164 -5.78 -2.75 12.27
C PHE A 164 -6.22 -4.19 12.44
N TYR A 165 -5.31 -5.12 12.17
CA TYR A 165 -5.55 -6.55 12.34
C TYR A 165 -4.99 -6.97 13.70
N PHE A 166 -5.84 -7.60 14.51
CA PHE A 166 -5.49 -8.09 15.84
C PHE A 166 -6.13 -9.46 16.08
N GLU A 167 -5.47 -10.26 16.90
CA GLU A 167 -6.05 -11.52 17.37
C GLU A 167 -7.26 -11.23 18.24
N LYS A 168 -8.35 -11.96 18.00
CA LYS A 168 -9.54 -11.84 18.83
C LYS A 168 -9.21 -12.35 20.24
N PRO A 169 -9.46 -11.56 21.29
CA PRO A 169 -9.21 -11.99 22.66
C PRO A 169 -9.91 -13.33 22.97
N GLY A 170 -9.19 -14.24 23.61
CA GLY A 170 -9.70 -15.57 23.98
C GLY A 170 -9.57 -16.65 22.90
N VAL A 171 -9.09 -16.32 21.69
CA VAL A 171 -8.79 -17.30 20.64
C VAL A 171 -7.30 -17.66 20.68
N GLN A 172 -6.92 -18.69 21.43
CA GLN A 172 -5.52 -19.10 21.64
C GLN A 172 -5.06 -20.27 20.73
N CYS A 173 -5.76 -20.53 19.63
CA CYS A 173 -5.45 -21.67 18.76
C CYS A 173 -4.39 -21.39 17.69
N VAL A 174 -3.91 -20.15 17.60
CA VAL A 174 -2.99 -19.71 16.54
C VAL A 174 -1.69 -19.23 17.17
N THR A 175 -0.56 -19.79 16.73
CA THR A 175 0.78 -19.39 17.22
C THR A 175 1.49 -18.54 16.18
N THR A 176 2.35 -17.62 16.63
CA THR A 176 3.24 -16.86 15.73
C THR A 176 4.08 -17.78 14.85
N THR A 177 4.51 -18.94 15.33
CA THR A 177 5.23 -19.93 14.51
C THR A 177 4.37 -20.43 13.35
N LEU A 178 3.10 -20.77 13.58
CA LEU A 178 2.19 -21.17 12.50
C LEU A 178 2.00 -20.02 11.49
N LEU A 179 1.75 -18.82 12.02
CA LEU A 179 1.46 -17.64 11.22
C LEU A 179 2.65 -17.20 10.37
N VAL A 180 3.82 -17.01 10.95
CA VAL A 180 5.01 -16.56 10.22
C VAL A 180 5.60 -17.69 9.36
N ASP A 181 5.77 -18.90 9.89
CA ASP A 181 6.57 -19.94 9.21
C ASP A 181 5.76 -20.77 8.21
N LYS A 182 4.42 -20.76 8.31
CA LYS A 182 3.54 -21.51 7.40
C LYS A 182 2.66 -20.60 6.55
N ILE A 183 2.02 -19.58 7.14
CA ILE A 183 1.09 -18.72 6.40
C ILE A 183 1.83 -17.58 5.67
N ALA A 184 2.70 -16.85 6.36
CA ALA A 184 3.48 -15.73 5.82
C ALA A 184 4.90 -16.14 5.40
N LYS A 185 5.08 -17.42 5.02
CA LYS A 185 6.39 -18.03 4.77
C LYS A 185 7.16 -17.31 3.67
N CYS A 186 6.46 -16.93 2.62
CA CYS A 186 7.05 -16.27 1.46
C CYS A 186 7.47 -14.84 1.80
N ILE A 187 6.59 -14.11 2.49
CA ILE A 187 6.90 -12.76 2.98
C ILE A 187 8.11 -12.82 3.93
N LYS A 188 8.17 -13.80 4.83
CA LYS A 188 9.34 -14.02 5.70
C LYS A 188 10.62 -14.19 4.89
N GLY A 189 10.59 -15.01 3.85
CA GLY A 189 11.74 -15.25 2.97
C GLY A 189 12.18 -14.02 2.19
N LEU A 190 11.23 -13.21 1.71
CA LEU A 190 11.50 -12.03 0.86
C LEU A 190 11.87 -10.77 1.65
N MET A 191 11.28 -10.60 2.84
CA MET A 191 11.26 -9.32 3.57
C MET A 191 11.63 -9.45 5.05
N GLY A 192 11.88 -10.67 5.52
CA GLY A 192 12.22 -10.95 6.91
C GLY A 192 11.02 -11.13 7.83
N GLU A 193 11.32 -11.63 9.03
CA GLU A 193 10.31 -12.02 10.03
C GLU A 193 9.48 -10.85 10.54
N SER A 194 10.05 -9.65 10.67
CA SER A 194 9.35 -8.49 11.21
C SER A 194 8.22 -7.99 10.29
N VAL A 195 8.44 -8.02 8.98
CA VAL A 195 7.39 -7.72 7.99
C VAL A 195 6.36 -8.83 7.96
N ALA A 196 6.80 -10.10 8.02
CA ALA A 196 5.88 -11.24 8.07
C ALA A 196 4.94 -11.15 9.28
N LYS A 197 5.45 -10.87 10.49
CA LYS A 197 4.64 -10.64 11.70
C LYS A 197 3.61 -9.52 11.54
N THR A 198 3.92 -8.50 10.74
CA THR A 198 2.98 -7.39 10.49
C THR A 198 1.83 -7.82 9.57
N LEU A 199 2.08 -8.74 8.64
CA LEU A 199 1.13 -9.16 7.60
C LEU A 199 0.45 -10.50 7.88
N GLU A 200 0.88 -11.24 8.90
CA GLU A 200 0.39 -12.60 9.16
C GLU A 200 -1.11 -12.67 9.49
N LEU A 201 -1.59 -11.74 10.33
CA LEU A 201 -3.02 -11.66 10.68
C LEU A 201 -3.85 -11.13 9.51
N VAL A 202 -3.23 -10.34 8.63
CA VAL A 202 -3.85 -9.86 7.39
C VAL A 202 -4.14 -11.05 6.47
N LEU A 203 -3.18 -11.96 6.31
CA LEU A 203 -3.35 -13.19 5.52
C LEU A 203 -4.35 -14.15 6.15
N LEU A 204 -4.30 -14.31 7.47
CA LEU A 204 -5.28 -15.14 8.18
C LEU A 204 -6.70 -14.60 7.94
N TRP A 205 -6.90 -13.29 8.08
CA TRP A 205 -8.18 -12.66 7.78
C TRP A 205 -8.59 -12.90 6.32
N ALA A 206 -7.67 -12.73 5.36
CA ALA A 206 -7.94 -12.98 3.94
C ALA A 206 -8.44 -14.41 3.66
N ALA A 207 -7.92 -15.41 4.39
CA ALA A 207 -8.30 -16.81 4.26
C ALA A 207 -9.64 -17.14 4.90
N LEU A 208 -10.06 -16.36 5.91
CA LEU A 208 -11.32 -16.56 6.63
C LEU A 208 -12.47 -15.72 6.06
N GLU A 209 -12.16 -14.64 5.35
CA GLU A 209 -13.16 -13.71 4.83
C GLU A 209 -14.03 -14.36 3.74
N PRO A 210 -15.37 -14.30 3.83
CA PRO A 210 -16.24 -14.89 2.82
C PRO A 210 -16.12 -14.14 1.49
N LYS A 211 -16.32 -14.86 0.38
CA LYS A 211 -16.26 -14.29 -0.98
C LYS A 211 -17.23 -13.13 -1.21
N SER A 212 -18.36 -13.13 -0.50
CA SER A 212 -19.37 -12.06 -0.58
C SER A 212 -18.86 -10.70 -0.12
N SER A 213 -17.80 -10.65 0.69
CA SER A 213 -17.23 -9.39 1.18
C SER A 213 -16.54 -8.55 0.09
N TYR A 214 -16.38 -9.13 -1.11
CA TYR A 214 -15.83 -8.45 -2.28
C TYR A 214 -16.92 -8.04 -3.28
N ASP A 215 -18.19 -8.34 -2.99
CA ASP A 215 -19.33 -7.95 -3.80
C ASP A 215 -19.81 -6.56 -3.34
N TYR A 216 -19.53 -5.56 -4.15
CA TYR A 216 -20.04 -4.20 -3.94
C TYR A 216 -21.21 -3.93 -4.88
N ASP A 217 -22.40 -3.76 -4.30
CA ASP A 217 -23.48 -3.06 -4.98
C ASP A 217 -23.13 -1.57 -5.02
N LEU A 218 -22.87 -1.05 -6.21
CA LEU A 218 -22.81 0.39 -6.45
C LEU A 218 -24.23 0.95 -6.21
N ARG A 219 -24.52 1.33 -4.96
CA ARG A 219 -25.72 2.11 -4.62
C ARG A 219 -25.63 3.51 -5.22
#